data_AF-A0A2E6XX72-F1
#
_entry.id   AF-A0A2E6XX72-F1
#
_cell.length_a   1.000
_cell.length_b   1.000
_cell.length_c   1.000
_cell.angle_alpha   90.00
_cell.angle_beta   90.00
_cell.angle_gamma   90.00
#
_symmetry.space_group_name_H-M   'P 1'
#
loop_
_entity.id
_entity.type
_entity.pdbx_description
1 polymer ?
#
loop_
_entity_poly.entity_id
_entity_poly.type
_entity_poly.pdbx_seq_one_letter_code
_entity_poly.pdbx_strand_id
1 'polypeptide(L)'
;MKNYPDYGIDAPTEIKKILYYGVVWSIVYYLLFKLLHIWLDYNFLLTLAHVLPALSLAVSIIPVILMYFSSKISKFWQRDKLLKQISWKGDEQVLDVGCGAGLLLIGVAKHLHQNGRAIGIDIWSDIDLSNNAPGFTLRNAELEGVQNRLEVHTADVRQLPFEKDSFDIVVSSLVIHNIESEQERNKALDEMLRVLKPGGTLLLQDILYTKKYFEYLKTSKKVKYISLSDLQWYIFPAARFIKLIK
;
A
#
# COMPACT_ATOMS: atom_id res chain seq x y z
N MET A 1 17.22 13.15 15.38
CA MET A 1 16.02 12.70 14.65
C MET A 1 15.81 13.62 13.44
N LYS A 2 15.29 13.14 12.31
CA LYS A 2 15.12 13.93 11.07
C LYS A 2 14.12 15.09 11.25
N ASN A 3 14.43 16.30 10.79
CA ASN A 3 13.52 17.46 10.89
C ASN A 3 12.49 17.55 9.74
N TYR A 4 12.15 16.42 9.12
CA TYR A 4 11.22 16.34 8.01
C TYR A 4 10.40 15.05 8.11
N PRO A 5 9.18 15.01 7.55
CA PRO A 5 8.33 13.82 7.57
C PRO A 5 9.00 12.63 6.86
N ASP A 6 8.92 11.44 7.44
CA ASP A 6 9.40 10.20 6.83
C ASP A 6 8.30 9.14 6.89
N TYR A 7 7.83 8.76 5.71
CA TYR A 7 6.74 7.81 5.55
C TYR A 7 7.23 6.38 5.34
N GLY A 8 8.50 6.09 5.63
CA GLY A 8 9.04 4.73 5.59
C GLY A 8 9.31 4.17 4.18
N ILE A 9 9.66 2.89 4.16
CA ILE A 9 9.83 2.01 2.99
C ILE A 9 8.80 0.90 3.12
N ASP A 10 8.08 0.64 2.03
CA ASP A 10 7.03 -0.36 1.98
C ASP A 10 7.66 -1.75 1.75
N ALA A 11 7.16 -2.78 2.45
CA ALA A 11 7.65 -4.15 2.41
C ALA A 11 9.20 -4.30 2.50
N PRO A 12 9.86 -3.72 3.52
CA PRO A 12 11.32 -3.71 3.62
C PRO A 12 11.95 -5.11 3.66
N THR A 13 11.22 -6.10 4.18
CA THR A 13 11.65 -7.49 4.22
C THR A 13 11.67 -8.11 2.83
N GLU A 14 10.70 -7.79 1.96
CA GLU A 14 10.65 -8.28 0.59
C GLU A 14 11.78 -7.70 -0.27
N ILE A 15 12.11 -6.42 -0.08
CA ILE A 15 13.29 -5.80 -0.71
C ILE A 15 14.57 -6.59 -0.36
N LYS A 16 14.75 -6.93 0.93
CA LYS A 16 15.92 -7.70 1.39
C LYS A 16 15.93 -9.11 0.79
N LYS A 17 14.78 -9.80 0.73
CA LYS A 17 14.65 -11.13 0.14
C LYS A 17 15.02 -11.12 -1.34
N ILE A 18 14.49 -10.16 -2.12
CA ILE A 18 14.78 -10.05 -3.56
C ILE A 18 16.29 -9.87 -3.80
N LEU A 19 16.94 -8.99 -3.03
CA LEU A 19 18.40 -8.81 -3.11
C LEU A 19 19.15 -10.10 -2.72
N TYR A 20 18.76 -10.72 -1.60
CA TYR A 20 19.39 -11.95 -1.12
C TYR A 20 19.32 -13.07 -2.15
N TYR A 21 18.12 -13.38 -2.67
CA TYR A 21 17.95 -14.42 -3.68
C TYR A 21 18.66 -14.06 -4.99
N GLY A 22 18.67 -12.80 -5.38
CA GLY A 22 19.43 -12.33 -6.54
C GLY A 22 20.91 -12.66 -6.46
N VAL A 23 21.53 -12.38 -5.30
CA VAL A 23 22.94 -12.70 -5.04
C VAL A 23 23.17 -14.21 -4.98
N VAL A 24 22.34 -14.95 -4.25
CA VAL A 24 22.46 -16.41 -4.11
C VAL A 24 22.37 -17.09 -5.49
N TRP A 25 21.37 -16.75 -6.30
CA TRP A 25 21.22 -17.33 -7.63
C TRP A 25 22.35 -16.96 -8.57
N SER A 26 22.87 -15.73 -8.49
CA SER A 26 24.04 -15.31 -9.26
C SER A 26 25.28 -16.14 -8.94
N ILE A 27 25.51 -16.45 -7.65
CA ILE A 27 26.60 -17.34 -7.22
C ILE A 27 26.35 -18.77 -7.72
N VAL A 28 25.13 -19.29 -7.59
CA VAL A 28 24.76 -20.63 -8.06
C VAL A 28 25.00 -20.76 -9.56
N TYR A 29 24.55 -19.79 -10.37
CA TYR A 29 24.79 -19.79 -11.82
C TYR A 29 26.28 -19.75 -12.16
N TYR A 30 27.08 -18.97 -11.43
CA TYR A 30 28.53 -18.92 -11.62
C TYR A 30 29.21 -20.27 -11.28
N LEU A 31 28.83 -20.91 -10.18
CA LEU A 31 29.38 -22.21 -9.78
C LEU A 31 28.95 -23.34 -10.72
N LEU A 32 27.69 -23.35 -11.16
CA LEU A 32 27.19 -24.27 -12.18
C LEU A 32 27.97 -24.13 -13.49
N PHE A 33 28.27 -22.89 -13.90
CA PHE A 33 29.16 -22.67 -15.04
C PHE A 33 30.54 -23.30 -14.83
N LYS A 34 31.20 -23.04 -13.69
CA LYS A 34 32.52 -23.62 -13.38
C LYS A 34 32.51 -25.15 -13.44
N LEU A 35 31.42 -25.79 -13.01
CA LEU A 35 31.26 -27.24 -13.06
C LEU A 35 31.04 -27.75 -14.51
N LEU A 36 30.18 -27.09 -15.28
CA LEU A 36 29.83 -27.49 -16.65
C LEU A 36 30.96 -27.21 -17.65
N HIS A 37 31.80 -26.22 -17.38
CA HIS A 37 32.99 -25.89 -18.18
C HIS A 37 33.97 -27.07 -18.33
N ILE A 38 33.91 -28.06 -17.42
CA ILE A 38 34.74 -29.25 -17.46
C ILE A 38 34.33 -30.20 -18.61
N TRP A 39 33.10 -30.10 -19.13
CA TRP A 39 32.47 -31.14 -19.97
C TRP A 39 31.97 -30.68 -21.34
N LEU A 40 31.97 -29.38 -21.64
CA LEU A 40 31.26 -28.80 -22.79
C LEU A 40 32.12 -27.72 -23.52
N ASP A 41 31.76 -27.42 -24.78
CA ASP A 41 32.50 -26.54 -25.70
C ASP A 41 32.63 -25.08 -25.19
N TYR A 42 33.78 -24.46 -25.45
CA TYR A 42 34.33 -23.30 -24.73
C TYR A 42 33.55 -21.99 -24.98
N ASN A 43 33.15 -21.72 -26.24
CA ASN A 43 32.62 -20.42 -26.64
C ASN A 43 31.14 -20.21 -26.25
N PHE A 44 30.32 -21.26 -26.29
CA PHE A 44 28.90 -21.17 -25.94
C PHE A 44 28.72 -21.02 -24.42
N LEU A 45 29.49 -21.76 -23.62
CA LEU A 45 29.43 -21.69 -22.17
C LEU A 45 29.96 -20.37 -21.61
N LEU A 46 30.97 -19.76 -22.24
CA LEU A 46 31.51 -18.47 -21.79
C LEU A 46 30.44 -17.37 -21.83
N THR A 47 29.60 -17.38 -22.87
CA THR A 47 28.50 -16.41 -23.01
C THR A 47 27.46 -16.62 -21.90
N LEU A 48 27.07 -17.87 -21.63
CA LEU A 48 26.12 -18.20 -20.56
C LEU A 48 26.67 -17.87 -19.16
N ALA A 49 27.98 -18.03 -18.95
CA ALA A 49 28.69 -17.75 -17.69
C ALA A 49 28.54 -16.31 -17.20
N HIS A 50 28.46 -15.37 -18.14
CA HIS A 50 28.37 -13.95 -17.84
C HIS A 50 26.93 -13.44 -17.94
N VAL A 51 26.17 -13.94 -18.91
CA VAL A 51 24.79 -13.48 -19.15
C VAL A 51 23.86 -13.92 -18.03
N LEU A 52 23.90 -15.18 -17.59
CA LEU A 52 22.93 -15.67 -16.59
C LEU A 52 23.10 -15.04 -15.20
N PRO A 53 24.32 -14.93 -14.62
CA PRO A 53 24.49 -14.20 -13.37
C PRO A 53 24.15 -12.70 -13.51
N ALA A 54 24.55 -12.05 -14.61
CA ALA A 54 24.23 -10.64 -14.83
C ALA A 54 22.72 -10.42 -14.96
N LEU A 55 22.01 -11.30 -15.66
CA LEU A 55 20.56 -11.27 -15.77
C LEU A 55 19.89 -11.50 -14.41
N SER A 56 20.37 -12.46 -13.62
CA SER A 56 19.86 -12.72 -12.26
C SER A 56 20.00 -11.47 -11.38
N LEU A 57 21.16 -10.82 -11.39
CA LEU A 57 21.36 -9.55 -10.68
C LEU A 57 20.43 -8.45 -11.20
N ALA A 58 20.30 -8.30 -12.52
CA ALA A 58 19.43 -7.29 -13.12
C ALA A 58 17.96 -7.49 -12.71
N VAL A 59 17.46 -8.73 -12.77
CA VAL A 59 16.09 -9.10 -12.39
C VAL A 59 15.82 -8.87 -10.90
N SER A 60 16.84 -8.89 -10.04
CA SER A 60 16.68 -8.56 -8.62
C SER A 60 16.88 -7.07 -8.30
N ILE A 61 17.84 -6.40 -8.92
CA ILE A 61 18.17 -5.01 -8.64
C ILE A 61 17.10 -4.07 -9.20
N ILE A 62 16.57 -4.34 -10.40
CA ILE A 62 15.58 -3.47 -11.05
C ILE A 62 14.30 -3.35 -10.19
N PRO A 63 13.64 -4.43 -9.74
CA PRO A 63 12.49 -4.33 -8.85
C PRO A 63 12.81 -3.61 -7.55
N VAL A 64 13.99 -3.81 -6.96
CA VAL A 64 14.39 -3.13 -5.73
C VAL A 64 14.50 -1.62 -5.93
N ILE A 65 15.10 -1.17 -7.04
CA ILE A 65 15.14 0.25 -7.39
C ILE A 65 13.73 0.80 -7.57
N LEU A 66 12.87 0.07 -8.29
CA LEU A 66 11.47 0.46 -8.51
C LEU A 66 10.68 0.53 -7.19
N MET A 67 10.82 -0.45 -6.29
CA MET A 67 10.19 -0.44 -4.97
C MET A 67 10.68 0.73 -4.12
N TYR A 68 12.00 1.01 -4.12
CA TYR A 68 12.54 2.14 -3.37
C TYR A 68 12.04 3.49 -3.90
N PHE A 69 12.07 3.67 -5.22
CA PHE A 69 11.52 4.85 -5.90
C PHE A 69 10.02 5.01 -5.60
N SER A 70 9.29 3.90 -5.68
CA SER A 70 7.86 3.82 -5.36
C SER A 70 7.58 4.30 -3.94
N SER A 71 8.34 3.79 -2.96
CA SER A 71 8.20 4.13 -1.54
C SER A 71 8.67 5.54 -1.17
N LYS A 72 9.56 6.17 -1.94
CA LYS A 72 10.09 7.50 -1.60
C LYS A 72 9.49 8.63 -2.44
N ILE A 73 8.93 8.35 -3.61
CA ILE A 73 8.48 9.38 -4.54
C ILE A 73 7.06 9.07 -5.03
N SER A 74 6.85 7.91 -5.67
CA SER A 74 5.58 7.64 -6.34
C SER A 74 4.35 7.65 -5.44
N LYS A 75 4.49 7.18 -4.19
CA LYS A 75 3.37 7.10 -3.26
C LYS A 75 2.73 8.46 -2.94
N PHE A 76 3.48 9.56 -3.07
CA PHE A 76 2.92 10.91 -2.93
C PHE A 76 1.98 11.26 -4.08
N TRP A 77 2.39 11.00 -5.32
CA TRP A 77 1.53 11.21 -6.49
C TRP A 77 0.28 10.34 -6.46
N GLN A 78 0.44 9.12 -5.96
CA GLN A 78 -0.66 8.19 -5.78
C GLN A 78 -1.68 8.70 -4.76
N ARG A 79 -1.21 9.06 -3.56
CA ARG A 79 -2.04 9.69 -2.53
C ARG A 79 -2.82 10.86 -3.11
N ASP A 80 -2.14 11.78 -3.80
CA ASP A 80 -2.77 12.97 -4.34
C ASP A 80 -3.81 12.62 -5.42
N LYS A 81 -3.56 11.59 -6.25
CA LYS A 81 -4.51 11.12 -7.25
C LYS A 81 -5.76 10.49 -6.64
N LEU A 82 -5.58 9.72 -5.55
CA LEU A 82 -6.68 9.12 -4.79
C LEU A 82 -7.53 10.22 -4.14
N LEU A 83 -6.91 11.17 -3.44
CA LEU A 83 -7.62 12.26 -2.74
C LEU A 83 -8.33 13.22 -3.70
N LYS A 84 -7.83 13.39 -4.94
CA LYS A 84 -8.53 14.14 -6.00
C LYS A 84 -9.85 13.51 -6.45
N GLN A 85 -10.11 12.25 -6.12
CA GLN A 85 -11.39 11.60 -6.43
C GLN A 85 -12.52 12.03 -5.46
N ILE A 86 -12.18 12.72 -4.38
CA ILE A 86 -13.12 13.16 -3.34
C ILE A 86 -13.54 14.61 -3.62
N SER A 87 -14.83 14.86 -3.52
CA SER A 87 -15.39 16.23 -3.51
C SER A 87 -15.46 16.72 -2.06
N TRP A 88 -14.41 17.40 -1.62
CA TRP A 88 -14.25 17.85 -0.24
C TRP A 88 -15.16 19.04 0.11
N LYS A 89 -15.84 18.94 1.25
CA LYS A 89 -16.49 20.02 2.01
C LYS A 89 -15.57 20.52 3.13
N GLY A 90 -14.69 19.65 3.64
CA GLY A 90 -13.69 19.89 4.66
C GLY A 90 -14.17 19.67 6.11
N ASP A 91 -15.46 19.38 6.32
CA ASP A 91 -16.05 19.01 7.62
C ASP A 91 -16.30 17.51 7.78
N GLU A 92 -15.80 16.69 6.85
CA GLU A 92 -16.04 15.26 6.85
C GLU A 92 -15.40 14.54 8.04
N GLN A 93 -16.07 13.47 8.49
CA GLN A 93 -15.46 12.42 9.28
C GLN A 93 -14.86 11.38 8.33
N VAL A 94 -13.54 11.24 8.36
CA VAL A 94 -12.80 10.36 7.44
C VAL A 94 -12.08 9.26 8.20
N LEU A 95 -12.23 8.01 7.76
CA LEU A 95 -11.46 6.88 8.26
C LEU A 95 -10.37 6.49 7.25
N ASP A 96 -9.11 6.45 7.68
CA ASP A 96 -8.00 5.84 6.94
C ASP A 96 -7.69 4.46 7.53
N VAL A 97 -7.98 3.42 6.75
CA VAL A 97 -7.77 2.02 7.11
C VAL A 97 -6.37 1.57 6.72
N GLY A 98 -5.56 1.19 7.70
CA GLY A 98 -4.15 0.85 7.58
C GLY A 98 -3.31 2.09 7.29
N CYS A 99 -3.41 3.08 8.19
CA CYS A 99 -2.85 4.41 7.99
C CYS A 99 -1.31 4.43 7.99
N GLY A 100 -0.64 3.37 8.45
CA GLY A 100 0.81 3.24 8.48
C GLY A 100 1.47 4.45 9.14
N ALA A 101 2.55 4.95 8.54
CA ALA A 101 3.24 6.18 8.94
C ALA A 101 2.48 7.49 8.61
N GLY A 102 1.20 7.40 8.23
CA GLY A 102 0.29 8.53 8.08
C GLY A 102 0.26 9.18 6.70
N LEU A 103 0.83 8.59 5.65
CA LEU A 103 0.92 9.27 4.35
C LEU A 103 -0.44 9.71 3.81
N LEU A 104 -1.41 8.78 3.80
CA LEU A 104 -2.75 9.04 3.31
C LEU A 104 -3.56 9.84 4.34
N LEU A 105 -3.55 9.44 5.62
CA LEU A 105 -4.19 10.15 6.73
C LEU A 105 -3.82 11.63 6.81
N ILE A 106 -2.53 11.97 6.70
CA ILE A 106 -2.06 13.37 6.72
C ILE A 106 -2.50 14.10 5.46
N GLY A 107 -2.49 13.43 4.30
CA GLY A 107 -3.05 13.97 3.07
C GLY A 107 -4.53 14.31 3.22
N VAL A 108 -5.32 13.42 3.81
CA VAL A 108 -6.73 13.66 4.16
C VAL A 108 -6.85 14.87 5.08
N ALA A 109 -6.10 14.89 6.19
CA ALA A 109 -6.18 15.96 7.18
C ALA A 109 -5.86 17.36 6.62
N LYS A 110 -5.04 17.44 5.56
CA LYS A 110 -4.78 18.70 4.83
C LYS A 110 -6.00 19.24 4.07
N HIS A 111 -6.97 18.40 3.72
CA HIS A 111 -8.23 18.82 3.11
C HIS A 111 -9.32 19.21 4.13
N LEU A 112 -9.10 18.92 5.41
CA LEU A 112 -10.07 19.18 6.47
C LEU A 112 -9.81 20.53 7.15
N HIS A 113 -10.90 21.21 7.51
CA HIS A 113 -10.89 22.40 8.35
C HIS A 113 -11.31 22.05 9.78
N GLN A 114 -11.62 23.05 10.61
CA GLN A 114 -11.78 22.90 12.06
C GLN A 114 -12.90 21.94 12.50
N ASN A 115 -13.89 21.66 11.64
CA ASN A 115 -15.00 20.76 11.96
C ASN A 115 -14.78 19.34 11.40
N GLY A 116 -13.79 19.15 10.53
CA GLY A 116 -13.47 17.84 9.96
C GLY A 116 -12.51 17.06 10.85
N ARG A 117 -12.59 15.72 10.80
CA ARG A 117 -11.71 14.84 11.55
C ARG A 117 -11.24 13.67 10.70
N ALA A 118 -9.94 13.41 10.72
CA ALA A 118 -9.35 12.22 10.13
C ALA A 118 -8.96 11.22 11.23
N ILE A 119 -9.47 10.00 11.15
CA ILE A 119 -9.19 8.92 12.08
C ILE A 119 -8.40 7.85 11.33
N GLY A 120 -7.20 7.55 11.79
CA GLY A 120 -6.37 6.48 11.24
C GLY A 120 -6.45 5.23 12.12
N ILE A 121 -6.49 4.05 11.50
CA ILE A 121 -6.29 2.79 12.22
C ILE A 121 -5.17 1.97 11.59
N ASP A 122 -4.43 1.23 12.39
CA ASP A 122 -3.42 0.27 11.93
C ASP A 122 -3.19 -0.85 12.97
N ILE A 123 -2.57 -1.94 12.54
CA ILE A 123 -2.09 -3.03 13.42
C ILE A 123 -0.61 -2.88 13.80
N TRP A 124 0.08 -1.87 13.25
CA TRP A 124 1.46 -1.47 13.54
C TRP A 124 2.48 -2.59 13.29
N SER A 125 2.51 -3.11 12.06
CA SER A 125 3.45 -4.12 11.58
C SER A 125 4.68 -3.50 10.90
N ASP A 126 5.88 -3.84 11.38
CA ASP A 126 7.16 -3.41 10.80
C ASP A 126 7.60 -4.28 9.60
N ILE A 127 6.93 -5.41 9.39
CA ILE A 127 7.09 -6.29 8.22
C ILE A 127 6.55 -5.59 6.97
N ASP A 128 5.39 -4.95 7.09
CA ASP A 128 4.67 -4.33 5.98
C ASP A 128 5.18 -2.92 5.67
N LEU A 129 5.60 -2.18 6.70
CA LEU A 129 6.11 -0.81 6.58
C LEU A 129 7.22 -0.54 7.60
N SER A 130 8.36 -0.01 7.14
CA SER A 130 9.46 0.31 8.04
C SER A 130 9.07 1.39 9.05
N ASN A 131 9.37 1.18 10.33
CA ASN A 131 9.06 2.12 11.42
C ASN A 131 7.54 2.37 11.59
N ASN A 132 6.70 1.40 11.27
CA ASN A 132 5.26 1.52 11.46
C ASN A 132 4.90 1.49 12.95
N ALA A 133 4.56 2.66 13.49
CA ALA A 133 4.09 2.81 14.86
C ALA A 133 3.28 4.11 14.99
N PRO A 134 2.33 4.20 15.93
CA PRO A 134 1.47 5.38 16.06
C PRO A 134 2.28 6.65 16.31
N GLY A 135 3.38 6.57 17.06
CA GLY A 135 4.27 7.70 17.33
C GLY A 135 4.94 8.27 16.08
N PHE A 136 5.26 7.46 15.07
CA PHE A 136 5.80 7.96 13.80
C PHE A 136 4.76 8.73 13.01
N THR A 137 3.52 8.26 13.01
CA THR A 137 2.38 8.92 12.35
C THR A 137 2.07 10.26 12.98
N LEU A 138 1.96 10.30 14.31
CA LEU A 138 1.71 11.53 15.06
C LEU A 138 2.84 12.55 14.87
N ARG A 139 4.09 12.09 14.84
CA ARG A 139 5.25 12.94 14.57
C ARG A 139 5.23 13.51 13.15
N ASN A 140 4.89 12.71 12.14
CA ASN A 140 4.73 13.21 10.77
C ASN A 140 3.59 14.25 10.70
N ALA A 141 2.49 14.02 11.43
CA ALA A 141 1.36 14.93 11.47
C ALA A 141 1.72 16.28 12.12
N GLU A 142 2.54 16.27 13.16
CA GLU A 142 3.08 17.48 13.80
C GLU A 142 3.99 18.25 12.85
N LEU A 143 4.93 17.56 12.19
CA LEU A 143 5.85 18.17 11.22
C LEU A 143 5.12 18.75 9.99
N GLU A 144 3.94 18.23 9.67
CA GLU A 144 3.09 18.70 8.56
C GLU A 144 1.98 19.67 9.02
N GLY A 145 1.90 20.01 10.31
CA GLY A 145 0.97 21.01 10.87
C GLY A 145 -0.50 20.60 10.89
N VAL A 146 -0.80 19.29 10.94
CA VAL A 146 -2.17 18.76 10.91
C VAL A 146 -2.54 17.91 12.13
N GLN A 147 -1.68 17.84 13.16
CA GLN A 147 -1.87 17.04 14.36
C GLN A 147 -3.22 17.28 15.07
N ASN A 148 -3.74 18.51 15.03
CA ASN A 148 -5.02 18.84 15.66
C ASN A 148 -6.25 18.34 14.89
N ARG A 149 -6.07 17.87 13.65
CA ARG A 149 -7.15 17.41 12.75
C ARG A 149 -7.22 15.89 12.62
N LEU A 150 -6.29 15.17 13.25
CA LEU A 150 -6.26 13.71 13.21
C LEU A 150 -6.01 13.04 14.55
N GLU A 151 -6.32 11.74 14.59
CA GLU A 151 -5.91 10.80 15.62
C GLU A 151 -5.65 9.42 15.02
N VAL A 152 -4.99 8.56 15.77
CA VAL A 152 -4.70 7.19 15.37
C VAL A 152 -5.09 6.21 16.47
N HIS A 153 -5.59 5.05 16.07
CA HIS A 153 -5.96 3.95 16.97
C HIS A 153 -5.35 2.64 16.51
N THR A 154 -5.06 1.74 17.45
CA THR A 154 -4.72 0.36 17.12
C THR A 154 -6.01 -0.42 16.90
N ALA A 155 -6.26 -0.86 15.67
CA ALA A 155 -7.45 -1.66 15.35
C ALA A 155 -7.24 -2.52 14.10
N ASP A 156 -7.94 -3.65 14.07
CA ASP A 156 -8.00 -4.52 12.90
C ASP A 156 -9.21 -4.13 12.03
N VAL A 157 -9.00 -3.95 10.72
CA VAL A 157 -10.07 -3.63 9.77
C VAL A 157 -11.18 -4.68 9.75
N ARG A 158 -10.88 -5.93 10.10
CA ARG A 158 -11.85 -7.03 10.13
C ARG A 158 -12.83 -6.92 11.29
N GLN A 159 -12.57 -6.02 12.25
CA GLN A 159 -13.45 -5.72 13.38
C GLN A 159 -13.22 -4.27 13.83
N LEU A 160 -13.81 -3.32 13.10
CA LEU A 160 -13.63 -1.90 13.37
C LEU A 160 -14.35 -1.47 14.66
N PRO A 161 -13.68 -0.76 15.59
CA PRO A 161 -14.25 -0.34 16.87
C PRO A 161 -15.13 0.92 16.74
N PHE A 162 -15.83 1.05 15.61
CA PHE A 162 -16.70 2.19 15.30
C PHE A 162 -18.12 1.72 15.04
N GLU A 163 -19.09 2.58 15.33
CA GLU A 163 -20.48 2.30 15.04
C GLU A 163 -20.74 2.24 13.53
N LYS A 164 -21.90 1.68 13.14
CA LYS A 164 -22.33 1.75 11.74
C LYS A 164 -22.53 3.21 11.33
N ASP A 165 -22.35 3.51 10.05
CA ASP A 165 -22.68 4.81 9.47
C ASP A 165 -22.03 6.01 10.21
N SER A 166 -20.78 5.85 10.65
CA SER A 166 -20.03 6.87 11.40
C SER A 166 -19.19 7.80 10.52
N PHE A 167 -18.75 7.35 9.34
CA PHE A 167 -17.82 8.10 8.49
C PHE A 167 -18.46 8.55 7.19
N ASP A 168 -18.19 9.79 6.79
CA ASP A 168 -18.60 10.32 5.48
C ASP A 168 -17.72 9.74 4.37
N ILE A 169 -16.45 9.48 4.68
CA ILE A 169 -15.47 8.93 3.75
C ILE A 169 -14.65 7.84 4.45
N VAL A 170 -14.44 6.72 3.76
CA VAL A 170 -13.47 5.69 4.15
C VAL A 170 -12.42 5.58 3.05
N VAL A 171 -11.16 5.64 3.42
CA VAL A 171 -10.03 5.44 2.49
C VAL A 171 -9.16 4.28 2.96
N SER A 172 -8.52 3.60 2.02
CA SER A 172 -7.50 2.58 2.31
C SER A 172 -6.55 2.45 1.13
N SER A 173 -5.25 2.33 1.40
CA SER A 173 -4.24 2.20 0.36
C SER A 173 -3.21 1.15 0.73
N LEU A 174 -3.14 0.08 -0.07
CA LEU A 174 -2.14 -0.99 0.04
C LEU A 174 -2.23 -1.78 1.36
N VAL A 175 -3.45 -2.16 1.76
CA VAL A 175 -3.69 -2.82 3.07
C VAL A 175 -4.38 -4.17 2.92
N ILE A 176 -5.47 -4.23 2.16
CA ILE A 176 -6.37 -5.39 2.15
C ILE A 176 -5.70 -6.63 1.53
N HIS A 177 -4.71 -6.44 0.64
CA HIS A 177 -3.91 -7.55 0.11
C HIS A 177 -3.07 -8.29 1.15
N ASN A 178 -2.74 -7.67 2.29
CA ASN A 178 -1.97 -8.31 3.36
C ASN A 178 -2.80 -9.34 4.16
N ILE A 179 -4.12 -9.33 4.00
CA ILE A 179 -5.01 -10.31 4.63
C ILE A 179 -5.05 -11.56 3.75
N GLU A 180 -4.56 -12.68 4.27
CA GLU A 180 -4.31 -13.91 3.51
C GLU A 180 -5.56 -14.54 2.89
N SER A 181 -6.63 -14.71 3.67
CA SER A 181 -7.82 -15.43 3.20
C SER A 181 -8.82 -14.50 2.51
N GLU A 182 -9.51 -15.03 1.51
CA GLU A 182 -10.54 -14.27 0.79
C GLU A 182 -11.73 -13.92 1.70
N GLN A 183 -12.09 -14.83 2.60
CA GLN A 183 -13.17 -14.63 3.56
C GLN A 183 -12.84 -13.49 4.53
N GLU A 184 -11.60 -13.42 5.02
CA GLU A 184 -11.18 -12.34 5.94
C GLU A 184 -11.06 -11.00 5.20
N ARG A 185 -10.66 -11.00 3.93
CA ARG A 185 -10.72 -9.78 3.09
C ARG A 185 -12.15 -9.30 2.89
N ASN A 186 -13.08 -10.22 2.64
CA ASN A 186 -14.50 -9.88 2.51
C ASN A 186 -15.05 -9.29 3.82
N LYS A 187 -14.67 -9.84 4.98
CA LYS A 187 -15.00 -9.24 6.30
C LYS A 187 -14.47 -7.81 6.44
N ALA A 188 -13.23 -7.56 6.02
CA ALA A 188 -12.67 -6.20 6.04
C ALA A 188 -13.48 -5.24 5.15
N LEU A 189 -13.84 -5.67 3.94
CA LEU A 189 -14.69 -4.89 3.03
C LEU A 189 -16.08 -4.62 3.61
N ASP A 190 -16.67 -5.61 4.28
CA ASP A 190 -17.96 -5.47 4.96
C ASP A 190 -17.91 -4.48 6.12
N GLU A 191 -16.86 -4.51 6.93
CA GLU A 191 -16.65 -3.56 8.03
C GLU A 191 -16.48 -2.13 7.50
N MET A 192 -15.69 -1.94 6.44
CA MET A 192 -15.53 -0.64 5.78
C MET A 192 -16.88 -0.12 5.26
N LEU A 193 -17.70 -0.98 4.63
CA LEU A 193 -19.05 -0.62 4.21
C LEU A 193 -20.01 -0.39 5.40
N ARG A 194 -19.83 -1.08 6.52
CA ARG A 194 -20.67 -0.94 7.71
C ARG A 194 -20.49 0.43 8.33
N VAL A 195 -19.25 0.87 8.52
CA VAL A 195 -18.93 2.15 9.17
C VAL A 195 -19.12 3.36 8.25
N LEU A 196 -19.16 3.16 6.92
CA LEU A 196 -19.44 4.22 5.95
C LEU A 196 -20.91 4.64 6.01
N LYS A 197 -21.22 5.94 6.06
CA LYS A 197 -22.60 6.48 6.02
C LYS A 197 -23.30 6.18 4.70
N PRO A 198 -24.64 6.08 4.66
CA PRO A 198 -25.38 6.11 3.40
C PRO A 198 -25.08 7.41 2.64
N GLY A 199 -24.75 7.29 1.36
CA GLY A 199 -24.24 8.38 0.52
C GLY A 199 -22.75 8.69 0.71
N GLY A 200 -22.08 8.03 1.65
CA GLY A 200 -20.64 8.18 1.88
C GLY A 200 -19.80 7.56 0.78
N THR A 201 -18.54 7.96 0.70
CA THR A 201 -17.58 7.49 -0.32
C THR A 201 -16.55 6.54 0.28
N LEU A 202 -16.34 5.39 -0.37
CA LEU A 202 -15.20 4.50 -0.13
C LEU A 202 -14.20 4.62 -1.29
N LEU A 203 -12.93 4.90 -0.95
CA LEU A 203 -11.79 4.81 -1.87
C LEU A 203 -10.83 3.73 -1.38
N LEU A 204 -10.77 2.62 -2.11
CA LEU A 204 -9.88 1.50 -1.80
C LEU A 204 -8.87 1.35 -2.92
N GLN A 205 -7.58 1.38 -2.61
CA GLN A 205 -6.53 1.15 -3.58
C GLN A 205 -5.66 -0.04 -3.17
N ASP A 206 -5.42 -0.94 -4.12
CA ASP A 206 -4.61 -2.11 -3.85
C ASP A 206 -3.82 -2.62 -5.08
N ILE A 207 -2.78 -3.42 -4.84
CA ILE A 207 -1.93 -4.06 -5.85
C ILE A 207 -2.43 -5.46 -6.23
N LEU A 208 -3.15 -6.14 -5.32
CA LEU A 208 -3.66 -7.48 -5.53
C LEU A 208 -5.17 -7.55 -5.29
N TYR A 209 -5.81 -8.55 -5.90
CA TYR A 209 -7.22 -8.92 -5.71
C TYR A 209 -8.27 -7.83 -5.96
N THR A 210 -7.91 -6.63 -6.44
CA THR A 210 -8.83 -5.49 -6.65
C THR A 210 -10.05 -5.83 -7.52
N LYS A 211 -9.88 -6.66 -8.55
CA LYS A 211 -11.02 -7.18 -9.34
C LYS A 211 -11.98 -8.02 -8.50
N LYS A 212 -11.47 -8.86 -7.59
CA LYS A 212 -12.32 -9.66 -6.69
C LYS A 212 -13.05 -8.77 -5.68
N TYR A 213 -12.37 -7.77 -5.11
CA TYR A 213 -13.01 -6.79 -4.22
C TYR A 213 -14.14 -6.06 -4.92
N PHE A 214 -13.90 -5.62 -6.17
CA PHE A 214 -14.89 -4.94 -6.98
C PHE A 214 -16.13 -5.80 -7.23
N GLU A 215 -15.97 -7.05 -7.68
CA GLU A 215 -17.09 -7.96 -7.91
C GLU A 215 -17.84 -8.26 -6.59
N TYR A 216 -17.12 -8.46 -5.50
CA TYR A 216 -17.72 -8.70 -4.18
C TYR A 216 -18.57 -7.51 -3.71
N LEU A 217 -17.99 -6.31 -3.69
CA LEU A 217 -18.67 -5.07 -3.28
C LEU A 217 -19.88 -4.75 -4.16
N LYS A 218 -19.80 -5.05 -5.46
CA LYS A 218 -20.89 -4.84 -6.43
C LYS A 218 -22.14 -5.68 -6.12
N THR A 219 -22.02 -6.79 -5.40
CA THR A 219 -23.18 -7.60 -4.99
C THR A 219 -24.00 -6.97 -3.85
N SER A 220 -23.44 -5.99 -3.14
CA SER A 220 -24.09 -5.36 -2.00
C SER A 220 -25.22 -4.42 -2.44
N LYS A 221 -26.44 -4.66 -1.94
CA LYS A 221 -27.60 -3.78 -2.17
C LYS A 221 -27.42 -2.37 -1.58
N LYS A 222 -26.41 -2.19 -0.71
CA LYS A 222 -26.07 -0.90 -0.09
C LYS A 222 -25.21 -0.02 -0.98
N VAL A 223 -24.86 -0.44 -2.19
CA VAL A 223 -23.92 0.26 -3.07
C VAL A 223 -24.68 0.88 -4.24
N LYS A 224 -24.77 2.22 -4.26
CA LYS A 224 -25.39 2.98 -5.35
C LYS A 224 -24.49 3.14 -6.56
N TYR A 225 -23.18 3.24 -6.35
CA TYR A 225 -22.20 3.42 -7.41
C TYR A 225 -20.90 2.72 -7.06
N ILE A 226 -20.29 2.07 -8.05
CA ILE A 226 -18.96 1.51 -7.92
C ILE A 226 -18.23 1.60 -9.27
N SER A 227 -16.94 1.91 -9.21
CA SER A 227 -16.06 1.94 -10.38
C SER A 227 -14.72 1.32 -10.03
N LEU A 228 -14.07 0.74 -11.03
CA LEU A 228 -12.71 0.21 -10.94
C LEU A 228 -11.84 0.98 -11.92
N SER A 229 -10.73 1.53 -11.46
CA SER A 229 -9.77 2.21 -12.32
C SER A 229 -9.03 1.22 -13.22
N ASP A 230 -8.45 1.73 -14.31
CA ASP A 230 -7.37 1.03 -15.01
C ASP A 230 -6.17 0.79 -14.11
N LEU A 231 -5.26 -0.07 -14.56
CA LEU A 231 -4.02 -0.35 -13.85
C LEU A 231 -3.11 0.89 -13.85
N GLN A 232 -2.66 1.28 -12.67
CA GLN A 232 -1.91 2.51 -12.43
C GLN A 232 -0.43 2.19 -12.23
N TRP A 233 0.40 2.62 -13.18
CA TRP A 233 1.82 2.24 -13.28
C TRP A 233 2.81 3.22 -12.64
N TYR A 234 2.34 4.32 -12.08
CA TYR A 234 3.22 5.26 -11.36
C TYR A 234 3.73 4.67 -10.04
N ILE A 235 3.06 3.66 -9.49
CA ILE A 235 3.52 2.89 -8.33
C ILE A 235 4.05 1.53 -8.78
N PHE A 236 4.98 0.96 -8.01
CA PHE A 236 5.43 -0.42 -8.18
C PHE A 236 5.23 -1.23 -6.89
N PRO A 237 4.56 -2.40 -6.95
CA PRO A 237 3.81 -2.93 -8.10
C PRO A 237 2.65 -2.03 -8.51
N ALA A 238 2.17 -2.18 -9.75
CA ALA A 238 1.08 -1.37 -10.27
C ALA A 238 -0.23 -1.65 -9.50
N ALA A 239 -0.99 -0.59 -9.19
CA ALA A 239 -2.19 -0.68 -8.37
C ALA A 239 -3.47 -0.33 -9.15
N ARG A 240 -4.62 -0.73 -8.64
CA ARG A 240 -5.93 -0.20 -9.05
C ARG A 240 -6.61 0.43 -7.85
N PHE A 241 -7.49 1.38 -8.08
CA PHE A 241 -8.40 1.86 -7.05
C PHE A 241 -9.85 1.60 -7.43
N ILE A 242 -10.65 1.38 -6.40
CA ILE A 242 -12.10 1.28 -6.42
C ILE A 242 -12.62 2.56 -5.79
N LYS A 243 -13.53 3.21 -6.51
CA LYS A 243 -14.37 4.27 -5.93
C LYS A 243 -15.79 3.74 -5.82
N LEU A 244 -16.34 3.86 -4.62
CA LEU A 244 -17.67 3.38 -4.27
C LEU A 244 -18.46 4.47 -3.55
N ILE A 245 -19.75 4.55 -3.82
CA ILE A 245 -20.72 5.34 -3.05
C ILE A 245 -21.74 4.37 -2.48
N LYS A 246 -21.95 4.42 -1.16
CA LYS A 246 -22.94 3.60 -0.45
C LYS A 246 -24.36 4.08 -0.77
#